data_AF-A7TQ67-F1
#
_entry.id   AF-A7TQ67-F1
#
_cell.length_a   1.000
_cell.length_b   1.000
_cell.length_c   1.000
_cell.angle_alpha   90.00
_cell.angle_beta   90.00
_cell.angle_gamma   90.00
#
_symmetry.space_group_name_H-M   'P 1'
#
loop_
_entity.id
_entity.type
_entity.pdbx_description
1 polymer ?
#
loop_
_entity_poly.entity_id
_entity_poly.type
_entity_poly.pdbx_seq_one_letter_code
_entity_poly.pdbx_strand_id
1 'polypeptide(L)'
;MGKSKKRSRTSANRANPLQGNKNNNNKKDNATVTKKILPLLQKLTCAVPNDRSMALQSITVLCEDPHMRKLMLKEKLVHIILSNLLTDNDAEIVVEAYGLLRNIALEEGYDVSTYLWRSNIWLSIVSGFEKVETSLTAIKDAQNKSTTESKRMVSDLADNLLSLLVALCNGSDDILNEVLESEKLSKIFKFISTLLDFGYQNLPINLFNTILDLIYDFSSESFSFITNVTNDSKLSVFVKTLPELMNDPHFNELTKVLIQGIYLQFLDMDITPENINEIVRSIQNSINDIDLATVKSDLSITAEADEQLMKADDSKVASKIKDYTKRRNLAMMRYQSIEIAIDLITASTEILASLYEEKNNKQLPDQLIDLLTVILPNIFQALSAEFTSRILIAWNNLLWLYITLGVDLFESEKSSTELVQFISGLTDIQASDLGIKMGRYSVIWALLKTVSLHEDQLKYLQFLQLSNNLSFVNAVIEDYNNAAKIMDSEDHLELRQRCCDVLSAYATFQGQVSINQAIGKFFLSQLISPKTPQSLLVDISNMFFEIYCDGQFDYDEPVFVQEGFLKVLKEEVVPNLRKMFKLVDKNKEPELKEKCNVCFNTLDSFIHYKASEKGQ
;
A
#
# COMPACT_ATOMS: atom_id res chain seq x y z
N MET A 1 -5.33 21.28 13.70
CA MET A 1 -3.91 20.99 13.37
C MET A 1 -3.89 19.64 12.67
N GLY A 2 -4.16 19.64 11.37
CA GLY A 2 -4.07 18.44 10.55
C GLY A 2 -2.61 18.09 10.38
N LYS A 3 -2.08 17.21 11.23
CA LYS A 3 -0.90 16.45 10.83
C LYS A 3 -1.34 15.72 9.58
N SER A 4 -0.79 16.09 8.41
CA SER A 4 -0.87 15.26 7.21
C SER A 4 -0.66 13.83 7.66
N LYS A 5 -1.71 13.01 7.64
CA LYS A 5 -1.59 11.59 7.94
C LYS A 5 -0.45 11.11 7.06
N LYS A 6 0.59 10.49 7.65
CA LYS A 6 1.67 9.83 6.90
C LYS A 6 0.99 9.09 5.75
N ARG A 7 1.22 9.54 4.51
CA ARG A 7 0.49 9.02 3.35
C ARG A 7 0.87 7.55 3.29
N SER A 8 -0.16 6.72 3.47
CA SER A 8 -0.14 5.30 3.77
C SER A 8 1.09 4.53 3.25
N ARG A 9 1.71 3.76 4.15
CA ARG A 9 2.73 2.72 3.90
C ARG A 9 2.17 1.56 3.05
N THR A 10 1.41 1.82 2.01
CA THR A 10 0.79 0.79 1.17
C THR A 10 1.86 0.01 0.38
N SER A 11 3.06 0.57 0.21
CA SER A 11 4.22 -0.15 -0.35
C SER A 11 4.89 -1.12 0.64
N ALA A 12 4.69 -0.95 1.95
CA ALA A 12 5.28 -1.83 2.97
C ALA A 12 4.62 -3.21 3.04
N ASN A 13 3.40 -3.33 2.52
CA ASN A 13 2.68 -4.59 2.41
C ASN A 13 2.72 -5.13 0.97
N ARG A 14 3.91 -5.29 0.39
CA ARG A 14 4.13 -6.38 -0.59
C ARG A 14 4.09 -7.73 0.14
N ALA A 15 2.96 -8.01 0.78
CA ALA A 15 2.63 -9.34 1.24
C ALA A 15 2.44 -10.17 -0.02
N ASN A 16 3.44 -10.97 -0.35
CA ASN A 16 3.39 -11.90 -1.47
C ASN A 16 2.14 -12.80 -1.28
N PRO A 17 1.13 -12.72 -2.19
CA PRO A 17 -0.14 -13.44 -2.05
C PRO A 17 0.00 -14.97 -2.16
N LEU A 18 1.23 -15.47 -2.34
CA LEU A 18 1.57 -16.89 -2.36
C LEU A 18 1.99 -17.44 -0.99
N GLN A 19 1.71 -16.75 0.12
CA GLN A 19 2.01 -17.25 1.47
C GLN A 19 1.05 -18.38 1.86
N GLY A 20 1.15 -19.52 1.17
CA GLY A 20 0.45 -20.75 1.46
C GLY A 20 0.94 -21.39 2.77
N ASN A 21 0.01 -22.04 3.46
CA ASN A 21 0.21 -22.77 4.72
C ASN A 21 1.48 -23.65 4.70
N LYS A 22 2.37 -23.39 5.66
CA LYS A 22 3.65 -24.11 5.83
C LYS A 22 3.42 -25.58 6.18
N ASN A 23 3.76 -26.47 5.25
CA ASN A 23 4.18 -27.83 5.59
C ASN A 23 5.71 -27.85 5.78
N ASN A 24 6.16 -27.95 7.03
CA ASN A 24 7.59 -28.10 7.40
C ASN A 24 8.18 -29.39 6.80
N ASN A 25 8.87 -29.28 5.67
CA ASN A 25 9.60 -30.39 5.05
C ASN A 25 11.13 -30.24 5.22
N ASN A 26 11.59 -30.06 6.46
CA ASN A 26 13.00 -29.82 6.84
C ASN A 26 14.04 -30.75 6.19
N LYS A 27 13.66 -31.99 5.83
CA LYS A 27 14.57 -32.94 5.13
C LYS A 27 14.88 -32.52 3.69
N LYS A 28 13.89 -31.98 2.96
CA LYS A 28 14.08 -31.50 1.59
C LYS A 28 14.91 -30.21 1.60
N ASP A 29 14.68 -29.34 2.56
CA ASP A 29 15.38 -28.06 2.69
C ASP A 29 16.88 -28.29 2.97
N ASN A 30 17.23 -29.18 3.91
CA ASN A 30 18.63 -29.52 4.17
C ASN A 30 19.35 -30.09 2.94
N ALA A 31 18.66 -30.90 2.13
CA ALA A 31 19.23 -31.44 0.91
C ALA A 31 19.45 -30.34 -0.14
N THR A 32 18.51 -29.42 -0.30
CA THR A 32 18.63 -28.26 -1.20
C THR A 32 19.76 -27.32 -0.74
N VAL A 33 19.85 -27.06 0.56
CA VAL A 33 20.92 -26.24 1.13
C VAL A 33 22.28 -26.84 0.82
N THR A 34 22.47 -28.12 1.11
CA THR A 34 23.76 -28.80 0.96
C THR A 34 24.16 -28.96 -0.51
N LYS A 35 23.22 -29.31 -1.39
CA LYS A 35 23.52 -29.65 -2.79
C LYS A 35 23.54 -28.45 -3.73
N LYS A 36 22.84 -27.35 -3.41
CA LYS A 36 22.64 -26.22 -4.32
C LYS A 36 23.11 -24.89 -3.73
N ILE A 37 22.69 -24.56 -2.51
CA ILE A 37 22.98 -23.25 -1.89
C ILE A 37 24.44 -23.12 -1.47
N LEU A 38 24.94 -24.03 -0.64
CA LEU A 38 26.32 -23.94 -0.12
C LEU A 38 27.39 -23.89 -1.23
N PRO A 39 27.30 -24.70 -2.31
CA PRO A 39 28.26 -24.59 -3.41
C PRO A 39 28.27 -23.21 -4.09
N LEU A 40 27.11 -22.57 -4.25
CA LEU A 40 27.03 -21.23 -4.84
C LEU A 40 27.63 -20.17 -3.92
N LEU A 41 27.34 -20.25 -2.62
CA LEU A 41 27.91 -19.33 -1.63
C LEU A 41 29.44 -19.48 -1.51
N GLN A 42 29.97 -20.69 -1.60
CA GLN A 42 31.41 -20.93 -1.66
C GLN A 42 32.03 -20.30 -2.91
N LYS A 43 31.37 -20.41 -4.07
CA LYS A 43 31.84 -19.79 -5.32
C LYS A 43 31.93 -18.26 -5.24
N LEU A 44 31.05 -17.59 -4.49
CA LEU A 44 31.17 -16.14 -4.24
C LEU A 44 32.47 -15.73 -3.54
N THR A 45 33.12 -16.65 -2.84
CA THR A 45 34.40 -16.39 -2.14
C THR A 45 35.63 -16.90 -2.90
N CYS A 46 35.44 -17.46 -4.10
CA CYS A 46 36.55 -17.96 -4.92
C CYS A 46 37.46 -16.83 -5.43
N ALA A 47 38.74 -17.14 -5.65
CA ALA A 47 39.69 -16.19 -6.20
C ALA A 47 39.40 -15.80 -7.67
N VAL A 48 38.68 -16.65 -8.41
CA VAL A 48 38.40 -16.47 -9.85
C VAL A 48 37.18 -15.55 -10.06
N PRO A 49 37.34 -14.36 -10.69
CA PRO A 49 36.24 -13.41 -10.89
C PRO A 49 35.04 -13.99 -11.66
N ASN A 50 35.30 -14.75 -12.72
CA ASN A 50 34.24 -15.38 -13.52
C ASN A 50 33.37 -16.35 -12.71
N ASP A 51 33.97 -17.12 -11.79
CA ASP A 51 33.21 -18.03 -10.92
C ASP A 51 32.33 -17.26 -9.93
N ARG A 52 32.82 -16.12 -9.43
CA ARG A 52 32.05 -15.23 -8.56
C ARG A 52 30.88 -14.59 -9.31
N SER A 53 31.11 -14.04 -10.50
CA SER A 53 30.07 -13.44 -11.35
C SER A 53 28.97 -14.47 -11.70
N MET A 54 29.35 -15.66 -12.19
CA MET A 54 28.36 -16.71 -12.50
C MET A 54 27.55 -17.15 -11.27
N ALA A 55 28.18 -17.25 -10.10
CA ALA A 55 27.50 -17.58 -8.86
C ALA A 55 26.56 -16.45 -8.41
N LEU A 56 26.99 -15.19 -8.54
CA LEU A 56 26.21 -14.01 -8.17
C LEU A 56 24.94 -13.87 -9.04
N GLN A 57 25.07 -14.04 -10.35
CA GLN A 57 23.93 -14.06 -11.26
C GLN A 57 22.94 -15.19 -10.93
N SER A 58 23.47 -16.40 -10.69
CA SER A 58 22.65 -17.56 -10.30
C SER A 58 21.91 -17.31 -8.98
N ILE A 59 22.59 -16.73 -7.98
CA ILE A 59 21.98 -16.40 -6.68
C ILE A 59 20.91 -15.32 -6.84
N THR A 60 21.14 -14.31 -7.69
CA THR A 60 20.19 -13.23 -7.93
C THR A 60 18.85 -13.77 -8.45
N VAL A 61 18.89 -14.66 -9.43
CA VAL A 61 17.68 -15.33 -9.95
C VAL A 61 17.03 -16.21 -8.88
N LEU A 62 17.82 -17.00 -8.14
CA LEU A 62 17.28 -17.86 -7.09
C LEU A 62 16.65 -17.07 -5.94
N CYS A 63 17.13 -15.86 -5.66
CA CYS A 63 16.56 -15.00 -4.64
C CYS A 63 15.22 -14.38 -5.05
N GLU A 64 14.77 -14.50 -6.30
CA GLU A 64 13.39 -14.13 -6.67
C GLU A 64 12.38 -15.06 -6.00
N ASP A 65 12.73 -16.34 -5.77
CA ASP A 65 11.90 -17.27 -5.02
C ASP A 65 12.00 -17.01 -3.49
N PRO A 66 10.88 -16.72 -2.79
CA PRO A 66 10.91 -16.39 -1.37
C PRO A 66 11.48 -17.52 -0.49
N HIS A 67 11.29 -18.78 -0.88
CA HIS A 67 11.76 -19.91 -0.09
C HIS A 67 13.28 -20.07 -0.23
N MET A 68 13.81 -20.04 -1.45
CA MET A 68 15.26 -20.06 -1.72
C MET A 68 15.95 -18.86 -1.07
N ARG A 69 15.37 -17.65 -1.19
CA ARG A 69 15.88 -16.43 -0.56
C ARG A 69 16.04 -16.61 0.95
N LYS A 70 15.02 -17.11 1.65
CA LYS A 70 15.08 -17.36 3.10
C LYS A 70 16.14 -18.38 3.49
N LEU A 71 16.35 -19.43 2.69
CA LEU A 71 17.43 -20.40 2.94
C LEU A 71 18.81 -19.76 2.74
N MET A 72 19.02 -18.97 1.69
CA MET A 72 20.28 -18.26 1.44
C MET A 72 20.61 -17.25 2.56
N LEU A 73 19.60 -16.55 3.08
CA LEU A 73 19.77 -15.62 4.20
C LEU A 73 20.23 -16.32 5.48
N LYS A 74 19.68 -17.51 5.78
CA LYS A 74 20.13 -18.34 6.91
C LYS A 74 21.58 -18.78 6.77
N GLU A 75 22.03 -19.02 5.54
CA GLU A 75 23.42 -19.38 5.20
C GLU A 75 24.33 -18.14 5.04
N LYS A 76 23.96 -17.00 5.61
CA LYS A 76 24.78 -15.77 5.71
C LYS A 76 25.11 -15.10 4.37
N LEU A 77 24.24 -15.22 3.36
CA LEU A 77 24.42 -14.55 2.06
C LEU A 77 24.76 -13.06 2.20
N VAL A 78 24.02 -12.30 3.01
CA VAL A 78 24.24 -10.85 3.17
C VAL A 78 25.65 -10.55 3.70
N HIS A 79 26.11 -11.32 4.69
CA HIS A 79 27.44 -11.14 5.25
C HIS A 79 28.55 -11.39 4.22
N ILE A 80 28.39 -12.41 3.36
CA ILE A 80 29.33 -12.71 2.27
C ILE A 80 29.39 -11.54 1.29
N ILE A 81 28.24 -11.00 0.89
CA ILE A 81 28.18 -9.87 -0.04
C ILE A 81 28.92 -8.65 0.55
N LEU A 82 28.62 -8.29 1.79
CA LEU A 82 29.23 -7.14 2.48
C LEU A 82 30.75 -7.28 2.63
N SER A 83 31.24 -8.49 2.91
CA SER A 83 32.65 -8.73 3.26
C SER A 83 33.53 -8.99 2.05
N ASN A 84 32.97 -9.50 0.95
CA ASN A 84 33.75 -9.99 -0.19
C ASN A 84 33.44 -9.26 -1.50
N LEU A 85 32.18 -8.92 -1.76
CA LEU A 85 31.75 -8.49 -3.11
C LEU A 85 31.69 -6.98 -3.27
N LEU A 86 31.34 -6.22 -2.21
CA LEU A 86 31.30 -4.75 -2.30
C LEU A 86 32.68 -4.12 -2.49
N THR A 87 33.74 -4.84 -2.12
CA THR A 87 35.14 -4.45 -2.27
C THR A 87 35.88 -5.29 -3.31
N ASP A 88 35.14 -5.94 -4.23
CA ASP A 88 35.76 -6.73 -5.30
C ASP A 88 36.60 -5.84 -6.22
N ASN A 89 37.63 -6.43 -6.83
CA ASN A 89 38.46 -5.76 -7.83
C ASN A 89 37.74 -5.64 -9.18
N ASP A 90 36.76 -6.51 -9.43
CA ASP A 90 35.92 -6.46 -10.62
C ASP A 90 34.72 -5.53 -10.39
N ALA A 91 34.66 -4.44 -11.14
CA ALA A 91 33.59 -3.45 -11.00
C ALA A 91 32.20 -4.00 -11.37
N GLU A 92 32.11 -4.98 -12.28
CA GLU A 92 30.83 -5.58 -12.66
C GLU A 92 30.24 -6.39 -11.50
N ILE A 93 31.09 -7.14 -10.79
CA ILE A 93 30.70 -7.86 -9.56
C ILE A 93 30.21 -6.89 -8.48
N VAL A 94 30.89 -5.76 -8.29
CA VAL A 94 30.47 -4.74 -7.31
C VAL A 94 29.08 -4.19 -7.65
N VAL A 95 28.85 -3.85 -8.93
CA VAL A 95 27.55 -3.34 -9.41
C VAL A 95 26.44 -4.38 -9.18
N GLU A 96 26.65 -5.62 -9.60
CA GLU A 96 25.68 -6.72 -9.41
C GLU A 96 25.42 -7.00 -7.93
N ALA A 97 26.45 -6.90 -7.07
CA ALA A 97 26.33 -7.13 -5.64
C ALA A 97 25.43 -6.08 -4.96
N TYR A 98 25.56 -4.80 -5.32
CA TYR A 98 24.62 -3.77 -4.85
C TYR A 98 23.21 -4.02 -5.36
N GLY A 99 23.05 -4.45 -6.62
CA GLY A 99 21.75 -4.81 -7.19
C GLY A 99 21.08 -5.97 -6.44
N LEU A 100 21.84 -6.99 -6.02
CA LEU A 100 21.34 -8.09 -5.20
C LEU A 100 20.94 -7.61 -3.80
N LEU A 101 21.76 -6.78 -3.13
CA LEU A 101 21.41 -6.23 -1.81
C LEU A 101 20.13 -5.40 -1.86
N ARG A 102 19.97 -4.56 -2.90
CA ARG A 102 18.73 -3.80 -3.13
C ARG A 102 17.54 -4.74 -3.20
N ASN A 103 17.60 -5.78 -4.03
CA ASN A 103 16.49 -6.72 -4.19
C ASN A 103 16.15 -7.43 -2.87
N ILE A 104 17.16 -7.88 -2.12
CA ILE A 104 16.94 -8.55 -0.83
C ILE A 104 16.34 -7.57 0.20
N ALA A 105 16.80 -6.31 0.25
CA ALA A 105 16.26 -5.30 1.15
C ALA A 105 14.78 -4.98 0.85
N LEU A 106 14.44 -4.83 -0.44
CA LEU A 106 13.06 -4.61 -0.88
C LEU A 106 12.13 -5.78 -0.54
N GLU A 107 12.60 -7.01 -0.71
CA GLU A 107 11.79 -8.23 -0.58
C GLU A 107 11.62 -8.72 0.87
N GLU A 108 12.58 -8.45 1.76
CA GLU A 108 12.53 -8.91 3.15
C GLU A 108 12.22 -7.78 4.15
N GLY A 109 12.32 -6.51 3.72
CA GLY A 109 11.90 -5.35 4.51
C GLY A 109 12.74 -5.10 5.76
N TYR A 110 12.07 -4.95 6.91
CA TYR A 110 12.63 -4.41 8.16
C TYR A 110 13.87 -5.15 8.67
N ASP A 111 13.83 -6.48 8.73
CA ASP A 111 14.91 -7.28 9.33
C ASP A 111 16.22 -7.15 8.57
N VAL A 112 16.16 -7.28 7.24
CA VAL A 112 17.34 -7.13 6.38
C VAL A 112 17.83 -5.68 6.38
N SER A 113 16.92 -4.71 6.28
CA SER A 113 17.29 -3.29 6.25
C SER A 113 18.00 -2.87 7.53
N THR A 114 17.47 -3.28 8.68
CA THR A 114 18.10 -3.03 9.98
C THR A 114 19.45 -3.74 10.11
N TYR A 115 19.58 -4.96 9.60
CA TYR A 115 20.86 -5.68 9.61
C TYR A 115 21.92 -5.00 8.74
N LEU A 116 21.56 -4.58 7.53
CA LEU A 116 22.45 -3.84 6.62
C LEU A 116 22.91 -2.53 7.25
N TRP A 117 21.97 -1.78 7.83
CA TRP A 117 22.25 -0.51 8.49
C TRP A 117 23.23 -0.66 9.65
N ARG A 118 22.98 -1.61 10.56
CA ARG A 118 23.88 -1.96 11.68
C ARG A 118 25.24 -2.47 11.22
N SER A 119 25.33 -2.99 10.00
CA SER A 119 26.58 -3.41 9.36
C SER A 119 27.33 -2.27 8.68
N ASN A 120 26.93 -1.00 8.92
CA ASN A 120 27.52 0.21 8.35
C ASN A 120 27.45 0.30 6.81
N ILE A 121 26.39 -0.23 6.19
CA ILE A 121 26.18 -0.13 4.73
C ILE A 121 26.23 1.32 4.22
N TRP A 122 25.85 2.30 5.05
CA TRP A 122 25.92 3.72 4.71
C TRP A 122 27.31 4.17 4.25
N LEU A 123 28.38 3.68 4.89
CA LEU A 123 29.75 4.03 4.48
C LEU A 123 30.07 3.51 3.07
N SER A 124 29.62 2.30 2.75
CA SER A 124 29.78 1.71 1.43
C SER A 124 28.98 2.47 0.37
N ILE A 125 27.76 2.92 0.71
CA ILE A 125 26.92 3.75 -0.18
C ILE A 125 27.62 5.08 -0.49
N VAL A 126 28.12 5.79 0.52
CA VAL A 126 28.83 7.06 0.34
C VAL A 126 30.10 6.88 -0.50
N SER A 127 30.88 5.83 -0.25
CA SER A 127 32.03 5.50 -1.09
C SER A 127 31.62 5.20 -2.53
N GLY A 128 30.48 4.55 -2.74
CA GLY A 128 29.87 4.35 -4.04
C GLY A 128 29.51 5.66 -4.75
N PHE A 129 28.89 6.62 -4.03
CA PHE A 129 28.60 7.96 -4.56
C PHE A 129 29.87 8.66 -5.02
N GLU A 130 30.93 8.69 -4.21
CA GLU A 130 32.20 9.33 -4.55
C GLU A 130 32.84 8.71 -5.82
N LYS A 131 32.76 7.39 -5.99
CA LYS A 131 33.22 6.68 -7.19
C LYS A 131 32.43 7.08 -8.43
N VAL A 132 31.11 7.19 -8.32
CA VAL A 132 30.22 7.65 -9.40
C VAL A 132 30.53 9.11 -9.76
N GLU A 133 30.63 10.01 -8.77
CA GLU A 133 30.97 11.43 -8.97
C GLU A 133 32.30 11.58 -9.74
N THR A 134 33.32 10.84 -9.33
CA THR A 134 34.63 10.83 -9.99
C THR A 134 34.53 10.33 -11.43
N SER A 135 33.77 9.25 -11.65
CA SER A 135 33.61 8.64 -12.98
C SER A 135 32.82 9.55 -13.93
N LEU A 136 31.78 10.23 -13.46
CA LEU A 136 31.01 11.19 -14.25
C LEU A 136 31.84 12.40 -14.67
N THR A 137 32.70 12.88 -13.77
CA THR A 137 33.65 13.96 -14.08
C THR A 137 34.61 13.53 -15.18
N ALA A 138 35.19 12.33 -15.06
CA ALA A 138 36.06 11.77 -16.10
C ALA A 138 35.33 11.58 -17.46
N ILE A 139 34.06 11.18 -17.45
CA ILE A 139 33.24 11.05 -18.67
C ILE A 139 33.01 12.41 -19.33
N LYS A 140 32.72 13.45 -18.54
CA LYS A 140 32.56 14.83 -19.02
C LYS A 140 33.85 15.35 -19.65
N ASP A 141 34.97 15.21 -18.95
CA ASP A 141 36.29 15.67 -19.40
C ASP A 141 36.78 14.94 -20.66
N ALA A 142 36.43 13.66 -20.79
CA ALA A 142 36.74 12.85 -21.96
C ALA A 142 35.94 13.24 -23.23
N GLN A 143 35.09 14.28 -23.18
CA GLN A 143 34.22 14.73 -24.28
C GLN A 143 33.48 13.56 -24.96
N ASN A 144 32.86 12.68 -24.16
CA ASN A 144 32.13 11.50 -24.64
C ASN A 144 32.96 10.40 -25.35
N LYS A 145 34.29 10.38 -25.24
CA LYS A 145 35.14 9.27 -25.73
C LYS A 145 35.06 8.00 -24.88
N SER A 146 34.40 8.04 -23.72
CA SER A 146 34.21 6.87 -22.87
C SER A 146 33.32 5.84 -23.58
N THR A 147 33.58 4.56 -23.34
CA THR A 147 32.80 3.48 -23.95
C THR A 147 31.34 3.50 -23.45
N THR A 148 30.43 2.98 -24.27
CA THR A 148 29.02 2.79 -23.87
C THR A 148 28.90 1.92 -22.62
N GLU A 149 29.77 0.91 -22.51
CA GLU A 149 29.81 0.00 -21.38
C GLU A 149 30.20 0.72 -20.08
N SER A 150 31.24 1.55 -20.10
CA SER A 150 31.63 2.32 -18.92
C SER A 150 30.55 3.30 -18.48
N LYS A 151 29.83 3.95 -19.42
CA LYS A 151 28.70 4.82 -19.09
C LYS A 151 27.54 4.05 -18.46
N ARG A 152 27.26 2.84 -18.98
CA ARG A 152 26.24 1.93 -18.44
C ARG A 152 26.58 1.54 -17.01
N MET A 153 27.78 1.00 -16.76
CA MET A 153 28.19 0.55 -15.43
C MET A 153 28.12 1.66 -14.37
N VAL A 154 28.55 2.88 -14.71
CA VAL A 154 28.46 4.03 -13.79
C VAL A 154 27.00 4.37 -13.46
N SER A 155 26.11 4.29 -14.45
CA SER A 155 24.69 4.56 -14.26
C SER A 155 24.00 3.45 -13.46
N ASP A 156 24.32 2.18 -13.73
CA ASP A 156 23.80 1.02 -13.02
C ASP A 156 24.25 1.02 -11.55
N LEU A 157 25.50 1.43 -11.27
CA LEU A 157 25.99 1.62 -9.90
C LEU A 157 25.19 2.70 -9.18
N ALA A 158 25.01 3.87 -9.81
CA ALA A 158 24.25 4.99 -9.23
C ALA A 158 22.80 4.57 -8.92
N ASP A 159 22.17 3.86 -9.86
CA ASP A 159 20.79 3.36 -9.73
C ASP A 159 20.66 2.36 -8.57
N ASN A 160 21.55 1.37 -8.50
CA ASN A 160 21.55 0.37 -7.43
C ASN A 160 21.79 1.01 -6.05
N LEU A 161 22.67 2.02 -5.96
CA LEU A 161 22.96 2.72 -4.70
C LEU A 161 21.78 3.55 -4.20
N LEU A 162 21.14 4.33 -5.08
CA LEU A 162 19.96 5.12 -4.73
C LEU A 162 18.77 4.22 -4.38
N SER A 163 18.52 3.20 -5.20
CA SER A 163 17.42 2.25 -4.96
C SER A 163 17.63 1.45 -3.67
N LEU A 164 18.87 1.07 -3.34
CA LEU A 164 19.18 0.43 -2.06
C LEU A 164 18.91 1.39 -0.89
N LEU A 165 19.29 2.67 -1.01
CA LEU A 165 18.99 3.67 0.02
C LEU A 165 17.49 3.84 0.24
N VAL A 166 16.70 3.92 -0.83
CA VAL A 166 15.23 3.97 -0.76
C VAL A 166 14.68 2.71 -0.08
N ALA A 167 15.14 1.53 -0.49
CA ALA A 167 14.74 0.26 0.12
C ALA A 167 15.02 0.19 1.63
N LEU A 168 16.19 0.68 2.07
CA LEU A 168 16.57 0.74 3.48
C LEU A 168 15.67 1.67 4.30
N CYS A 169 15.34 2.85 3.75
CA CYS A 169 14.47 3.82 4.41
C CYS A 169 13.03 3.31 4.49
N ASN A 170 12.52 2.70 3.42
CA ASN A 170 11.18 2.10 3.38
C ASN A 170 11.09 0.87 4.33
N GLY A 171 12.22 0.18 4.56
CA GLY A 171 12.31 -0.93 5.49
C GLY A 171 12.24 -0.52 6.97
N SER A 172 12.61 0.71 7.35
CA SER A 172 12.60 1.15 8.76
C SER A 172 12.50 2.67 8.92
N ASP A 173 11.51 3.12 9.69
CA ASP A 173 11.33 4.54 10.04
C ASP A 173 12.54 5.11 10.77
N ASP A 174 13.21 4.30 11.60
CA ASP A 174 14.42 4.72 12.31
C ASP A 174 15.54 5.05 11.32
N ILE A 175 15.70 4.24 10.28
CA ILE A 175 16.68 4.47 9.21
C ILE A 175 16.32 5.74 8.44
N LEU A 176 15.05 5.90 8.05
CA LEU A 176 14.60 7.11 7.35
C LEU A 176 14.91 8.36 8.19
N ASN A 177 14.57 8.35 9.49
CA ASN A 177 14.84 9.47 10.38
C ASN A 177 16.35 9.78 10.47
N GLU A 178 17.19 8.74 10.53
CA GLU A 178 18.65 8.90 10.57
C GLU A 178 19.24 9.40 9.24
N VAL A 179 18.62 9.05 8.11
CA VAL A 179 18.98 9.52 6.76
C VAL A 179 18.58 10.98 6.57
N LEU A 180 17.47 11.40 7.16
CA LEU A 180 17.00 12.79 7.14
C LEU A 180 17.80 13.73 8.06
N GLU A 181 18.79 13.23 8.80
CA GLU A 181 19.77 14.07 9.48
C GLU A 181 20.57 14.93 8.49
N SER A 182 20.94 16.14 8.92
CA SER A 182 21.53 17.15 8.04
C SER A 182 22.77 16.68 7.28
N GLU A 183 23.66 15.88 7.90
CA GLU A 183 24.88 15.42 7.25
C GLU A 183 24.61 14.39 6.14
N LYS A 184 23.78 13.38 6.42
CA LYS A 184 23.47 12.32 5.46
C LYS A 184 22.62 12.85 4.30
N LEU A 185 21.63 13.68 4.63
CA LEU A 185 20.78 14.33 3.64
C LEU A 185 21.59 15.25 2.71
N SER A 186 22.55 16.01 3.25
CA SER A 186 23.43 16.86 2.43
C SER A 186 24.26 16.06 1.43
N LYS A 187 24.75 14.87 1.82
CA LYS A 187 25.47 13.96 0.92
C LYS A 187 24.57 13.45 -0.21
N ILE A 188 23.33 13.11 0.10
CA ILE A 188 22.34 12.66 -0.89
C ILE A 188 22.01 13.81 -1.86
N PHE A 189 21.75 15.02 -1.36
CA PHE A 189 21.44 16.18 -2.20
C PHE A 189 22.61 16.56 -3.12
N LYS A 190 23.84 16.52 -2.60
CA LYS A 190 25.04 16.73 -3.42
C LYS A 190 25.14 15.68 -4.53
N PHE A 191 24.90 14.41 -4.20
CA PHE A 191 24.96 13.32 -5.18
C PHE A 191 23.89 13.47 -6.27
N ILE A 192 22.64 13.72 -5.90
CA ILE A 192 21.54 14.00 -6.84
C ILE A 192 21.87 15.23 -7.70
N SER A 193 22.34 16.31 -7.10
CA SER A 193 22.75 17.51 -7.84
C SER A 193 23.83 17.21 -8.87
N THR A 194 24.79 16.33 -8.54
CA THR A 194 25.85 15.93 -9.46
C THR A 194 25.30 15.15 -10.65
N LEU A 195 24.33 14.26 -10.43
CA LEU A 195 23.62 13.54 -11.49
C LEU A 195 22.80 14.49 -12.37
N LEU A 196 22.07 15.42 -11.77
CA LEU A 196 21.28 16.42 -12.51
C LEU A 196 22.17 17.39 -13.30
N ASP A 197 23.32 17.79 -12.76
CA ASP A 197 24.33 18.60 -13.47
C ASP A 197 24.97 17.83 -14.64
N PHE A 198 24.95 16.49 -14.63
CA PHE A 198 25.32 15.69 -15.81
C PHE A 198 24.27 15.82 -16.94
N GLY A 199 23.05 16.24 -16.60
CA GLY A 199 21.94 16.50 -17.50
C GLY A 199 20.98 15.31 -17.53
N TYR A 200 19.71 15.55 -17.21
CA TYR A 200 18.70 14.49 -17.15
C TYR A 200 18.56 13.73 -18.49
N GLN A 201 18.74 14.41 -19.63
CA GLN A 201 18.72 13.81 -20.97
C GLN A 201 19.92 12.89 -21.25
N ASN A 202 21.00 13.03 -20.47
CA ASN A 202 22.21 12.19 -20.58
C ASN A 202 22.16 10.98 -19.65
N LEU A 203 21.22 10.95 -18.70
CA LEU A 203 21.03 9.83 -17.79
C LEU A 203 20.15 8.77 -18.45
N PRO A 204 20.37 7.47 -18.17
CA PRO A 204 19.37 6.46 -18.51
C PRO A 204 18.05 6.75 -17.80
N ILE A 205 16.93 6.52 -18.48
CA ILE A 205 15.58 6.79 -17.96
C ILE A 205 15.32 6.12 -16.61
N ASN A 206 15.86 4.92 -16.38
CA ASN A 206 15.74 4.20 -15.11
C ASN A 206 16.37 4.98 -13.96
N LEU A 207 17.60 5.48 -14.15
CA LEU A 207 18.31 6.25 -13.13
C LEU A 207 17.59 7.58 -12.86
N PHE A 208 17.07 8.23 -13.91
CA PHE A 208 16.28 9.44 -13.72
C PHE A 208 14.99 9.16 -12.93
N ASN A 209 14.29 8.07 -13.25
CA ASN A 209 13.14 7.61 -12.47
C ASN A 209 13.51 7.31 -11.03
N THR A 210 14.64 6.67 -10.75
CA THR A 210 15.12 6.41 -9.38
C THR A 210 15.39 7.70 -8.59
N ILE A 211 15.87 8.77 -9.24
CA ILE A 211 15.99 10.10 -8.61
C ILE A 211 14.62 10.66 -8.24
N LEU A 212 13.66 10.60 -9.17
CA LEU A 212 12.30 11.10 -8.93
C LEU A 212 11.58 10.27 -7.86
N ASP A 213 11.75 8.95 -7.89
CA ASP A 213 11.19 8.00 -6.92
C ASP A 213 11.69 8.31 -5.50
N LEU A 214 12.99 8.54 -5.33
CA LEU A 214 13.55 8.98 -4.04
C LEU A 214 12.91 10.29 -3.55
N ILE A 215 12.80 11.29 -4.42
CA ILE A 215 12.21 12.59 -4.06
C ILE A 215 10.74 12.42 -3.69
N TYR A 216 9.99 11.64 -4.47
CA TYR A 216 8.59 11.35 -4.22
C TYR A 216 8.37 10.59 -2.91
N ASP A 217 9.05 9.45 -2.73
CA ASP A 217 8.95 8.62 -1.53
C ASP A 217 9.26 9.44 -0.26
N PHE A 218 10.39 10.13 -0.23
CA PHE A 218 10.80 10.87 0.97
C PHE A 218 9.91 12.10 1.24
N SER A 219 9.41 12.77 0.20
CA SER A 219 8.48 13.89 0.38
C SER A 219 7.10 13.43 0.86
N SER A 220 6.63 12.25 0.44
CA SER A 220 5.36 11.68 0.89
C SER A 220 5.37 11.26 2.37
N GLU A 221 6.53 10.92 2.92
CA GLU A 221 6.71 10.44 4.29
C GLU A 221 7.14 11.55 5.27
N SER A 222 7.79 12.62 4.78
CA SER A 222 8.42 13.62 5.65
C SER A 222 8.27 15.06 5.18
N PHE A 223 7.52 15.84 5.96
CA PHE A 223 7.45 17.30 5.79
C PHE A 223 8.82 17.99 5.97
N SER A 224 9.69 17.44 6.83
CA SER A 224 11.05 17.98 6.99
C SER A 224 11.87 17.81 5.71
N PHE A 225 11.65 16.73 4.96
CA PHE A 225 12.31 16.54 3.67
C PHE A 225 11.85 17.58 2.65
N ILE A 226 10.53 17.84 2.54
CA ILE A 226 9.97 18.90 1.68
C ILE A 226 10.61 20.26 1.99
N THR A 227 10.71 20.59 3.28
CA THR A 227 11.35 21.84 3.74
C THR A 227 12.82 21.91 3.33
N ASN A 228 13.57 20.82 3.50
CA ASN A 228 14.98 20.75 3.13
C ASN A 228 15.20 20.88 1.61
N VAL A 229 14.37 20.22 0.79
CA VAL A 229 14.42 20.36 -0.69
C VAL A 229 14.09 21.79 -1.10
N THR A 230 13.08 22.41 -0.47
CA THR A 230 12.66 23.80 -0.78
C THR A 230 13.77 24.81 -0.47
N ASN A 231 14.56 24.56 0.58
CA ASN A 231 15.70 25.38 0.99
C ASN A 231 16.98 25.11 0.19
N ASP A 232 17.06 23.97 -0.51
CA ASP A 232 18.21 23.65 -1.37
C ASP A 232 18.14 24.45 -2.68
N SER A 233 19.21 25.18 -2.98
CA SER A 233 19.26 26.09 -4.12
C SER A 233 19.05 25.43 -5.49
N LYS A 234 19.44 24.16 -5.65
CA LYS A 234 19.34 23.45 -6.94
C LYS A 234 18.08 22.60 -7.00
N LEU A 235 17.82 21.81 -5.96
CA LEU A 235 16.69 20.89 -5.95
C LEU A 235 15.35 21.64 -5.90
N SER A 236 15.28 22.78 -5.22
CA SER A 236 14.08 23.64 -5.21
C SER A 236 13.73 24.12 -6.62
N VAL A 237 14.72 24.53 -7.41
CA VAL A 237 14.52 24.94 -8.81
C VAL A 237 14.12 23.73 -9.66
N PHE A 238 14.84 22.62 -9.53
CA PHE A 238 14.56 21.39 -10.28
C PHE A 238 13.10 20.93 -10.09
N VAL A 239 12.65 20.76 -8.85
CA VAL A 239 11.29 20.29 -8.54
C VAL A 239 10.22 21.24 -9.10
N LYS A 240 10.42 22.56 -9.00
CA LYS A 240 9.49 23.55 -9.56
C LYS A 240 9.39 23.52 -11.07
N THR A 241 10.46 23.13 -11.76
CA THR A 241 10.48 23.04 -13.24
C THR A 241 9.92 21.72 -13.78
N LEU A 242 9.79 20.68 -12.96
CA LEU A 242 9.35 19.35 -13.42
C LEU A 242 8.02 19.36 -14.21
N PRO A 243 6.95 20.09 -13.78
CA PRO A 243 5.70 20.13 -14.53
C PRO A 243 5.86 20.64 -15.97
N GLU A 244 6.79 21.57 -16.21
CA GLU A 244 7.08 22.13 -17.53
C GLU A 244 7.75 21.11 -18.47
N LEU A 245 8.43 20.11 -17.89
CA LEU A 245 9.16 19.07 -18.63
C LEU A 245 8.27 17.88 -19.04
N MET A 246 7.01 17.84 -18.61
CA MET A 246 6.10 16.68 -18.81
C MET A 246 5.96 16.19 -20.26
N ASN A 247 6.14 17.10 -21.23
CA ASN A 247 6.02 16.81 -22.65
C ASN A 247 7.33 16.37 -23.32
N ASP A 248 8.41 16.18 -22.56
CA ASP A 248 9.69 15.69 -23.11
C ASP A 248 9.49 14.27 -23.69
N PRO A 249 9.81 14.03 -24.98
CA PRO A 249 9.62 12.74 -25.62
C PRO A 249 10.51 11.63 -25.03
N HIS A 250 11.53 11.97 -24.24
CA HIS A 250 12.35 11.00 -23.53
C HIS A 250 11.60 10.34 -22.36
N PHE A 251 10.54 10.98 -21.84
CA PHE A 251 9.86 10.54 -20.63
C PHE A 251 8.89 9.40 -20.88
N ASN A 252 9.04 8.34 -20.08
CA ASN A 252 8.11 7.23 -20.06
C ASN A 252 6.93 7.51 -19.12
N GLU A 253 5.99 6.57 -19.08
CA GLU A 253 4.77 6.64 -18.30
C GLU A 253 5.09 6.82 -16.80
N LEU A 254 6.08 6.09 -16.28
CA LEU A 254 6.53 6.18 -14.88
C LEU A 254 7.10 7.57 -14.55
N THR A 255 7.96 8.13 -15.41
CA THR A 255 8.52 9.48 -15.20
C THR A 255 7.41 10.51 -15.05
N LYS A 256 6.41 10.46 -15.92
CA LYS A 256 5.28 11.40 -15.92
C LYS A 256 4.44 11.28 -14.65
N VAL A 257 4.14 10.06 -14.22
CA VAL A 257 3.40 9.81 -12.98
C VAL A 257 4.19 10.28 -11.75
N LEU A 258 5.51 10.02 -11.70
CA LEU A 258 6.37 10.50 -10.60
C LEU A 258 6.45 12.03 -10.55
N ILE A 259 6.53 12.71 -11.70
CA ILE A 259 6.48 14.18 -11.75
C ILE A 259 5.17 14.70 -11.14
N GLN A 260 4.03 14.09 -11.48
CA GLN A 260 2.74 14.48 -10.89
C GLN A 260 2.70 14.21 -9.39
N GLY A 261 3.28 13.10 -8.94
CA GLY A 261 3.41 12.79 -7.52
C GLY A 261 4.24 13.82 -6.76
N ILE A 262 5.42 14.17 -7.27
CA ILE A 262 6.28 15.21 -6.68
C ILE A 262 5.54 16.55 -6.68
N TYR A 263 4.92 16.92 -7.80
CA TYR A 263 4.16 18.17 -7.89
C TYR A 263 3.07 18.24 -6.82
N LEU A 264 2.30 17.15 -6.63
CA LEU A 264 1.29 17.05 -5.58
C LEU A 264 1.86 17.24 -4.17
N GLN A 265 3.05 16.72 -3.87
CA GLN A 265 3.68 16.87 -2.55
C GLN A 265 4.16 18.30 -2.29
N PHE A 266 4.65 18.99 -3.32
CA PHE A 266 5.24 20.33 -3.19
C PHE A 266 4.24 21.49 -3.37
N LEU A 267 2.97 21.19 -3.67
CA LEU A 267 1.89 22.18 -3.60
C LEU A 267 1.50 22.55 -2.15
N ASP A 268 1.89 21.75 -1.16
CA ASP A 268 1.67 21.98 0.28
C ASP A 268 0.24 22.44 0.61
N MET A 269 0.07 23.57 1.34
CA MET A 269 -1.24 24.14 1.71
C MET A 269 -1.94 24.91 0.57
N ASP A 270 -1.27 25.16 -0.55
CA ASP A 270 -1.79 25.96 -1.66
C ASP A 270 -2.59 25.14 -2.68
N ILE A 271 -2.85 23.85 -2.38
CA ILE A 271 -3.53 22.96 -3.30
C ILE A 271 -4.98 23.38 -3.57
N THR A 272 -5.31 23.53 -4.84
CA THR A 272 -6.66 23.87 -5.31
C THR A 272 -7.36 22.68 -5.97
N PRO A 273 -8.70 22.65 -5.98
CA PRO A 273 -9.45 21.63 -6.73
C PRO A 273 -9.09 21.61 -8.24
N GLU A 274 -8.75 22.75 -8.82
CA GLU A 274 -8.26 22.86 -10.20
C GLU A 274 -6.93 22.13 -10.39
N ASN A 275 -5.98 22.29 -9.46
CA ASN A 275 -4.72 21.55 -9.51
C ASN A 275 -4.95 20.03 -9.41
N ILE A 276 -5.85 19.60 -8.53
CA ILE A 276 -6.23 18.17 -8.42
C ILE A 276 -6.78 17.64 -9.74
N ASN A 277 -7.66 18.39 -10.40
CA ASN A 277 -8.21 18.01 -11.70
C ASN A 277 -7.11 17.86 -12.77
N GLU A 278 -6.19 18.82 -12.86
CA GLU A 278 -5.07 18.78 -13.80
C GLU A 278 -4.13 17.59 -13.55
N ILE A 279 -3.78 17.35 -12.28
CA ILE A 279 -2.93 16.23 -11.86
C ILE A 279 -3.55 14.90 -12.25
N VAL A 280 -4.81 14.67 -11.89
CA VAL A 280 -5.49 13.39 -12.17
C VAL A 280 -5.66 13.18 -13.68
N ARG A 281 -5.99 14.23 -14.46
CA ARG A 281 -6.07 14.11 -15.92
C ARG A 281 -4.71 13.82 -16.56
N SER A 282 -3.64 14.42 -16.04
CA SER A 282 -2.27 14.11 -16.50
C SER A 282 -1.88 12.67 -16.18
N ILE A 283 -2.25 12.16 -15.00
CA ILE A 283 -2.03 10.77 -14.61
C ILE A 283 -2.81 9.83 -15.55
N GLN A 284 -4.10 10.09 -15.77
CA GLN A 284 -4.94 9.33 -16.70
C GLN A 284 -4.28 9.24 -18.08
N ASN A 285 -3.90 10.39 -18.66
CA ASN A 285 -3.26 10.43 -19.98
C ASN A 285 -1.94 9.64 -20.03
N SER A 286 -1.22 9.55 -18.90
CA SER A 286 0.06 8.83 -18.83
C SER A 286 -0.12 7.31 -18.81
N ILE A 287 -1.23 6.81 -18.25
CA ILE A 287 -1.47 5.37 -18.09
C ILE A 287 -2.45 4.78 -19.11
N ASN A 288 -3.21 5.62 -19.83
CA ASN A 288 -4.31 5.18 -20.71
C ASN A 288 -3.88 4.20 -21.80
N ASP A 289 -2.67 4.35 -22.33
CA ASP A 289 -2.17 3.55 -23.46
C ASP A 289 -1.37 2.31 -23.02
N ILE A 290 -1.33 2.01 -21.72
CA ILE A 290 -0.62 0.84 -21.19
C ILE A 290 -1.48 -0.41 -21.40
N ASP A 291 -1.01 -1.31 -22.27
CA ASP A 291 -1.60 -2.64 -22.43
C ASP A 291 -1.19 -3.58 -21.29
N LEU A 292 -2.11 -3.74 -20.32
CA LEU A 292 -1.95 -4.64 -19.17
C LEU A 292 -1.70 -6.10 -19.55
N ALA A 293 -2.30 -6.59 -20.64
CA ALA A 293 -2.12 -7.97 -21.06
C ALA A 293 -0.68 -8.22 -21.52
N THR A 294 -0.11 -7.27 -22.28
CA THR A 294 1.30 -7.30 -22.69
C THR A 294 2.22 -7.16 -21.48
N VAL A 295 1.96 -6.23 -20.56
CA VAL A 295 2.76 -6.06 -19.32
C VAL A 295 2.81 -7.36 -18.53
N LYS A 296 1.67 -8.02 -18.31
CA LYS A 296 1.59 -9.29 -17.59
C LYS A 296 2.35 -10.41 -18.30
N SER A 297 2.18 -10.50 -19.62
CA SER A 297 2.93 -11.47 -20.43
C SER A 297 4.44 -11.27 -20.24
N ASP A 298 4.94 -10.06 -20.39
CA ASP A 298 6.36 -9.73 -20.28
C ASP A 298 6.95 -9.97 -18.88
N LEU A 299 6.16 -9.80 -17.81
CA LEU A 299 6.57 -10.10 -16.43
C LEU A 299 6.66 -11.61 -16.14
N SER A 300 5.83 -12.41 -16.81
CA SER A 300 5.68 -13.87 -16.60
C SER A 300 6.70 -14.76 -17.34
N ILE A 301 7.54 -14.17 -18.20
CA ILE A 301 8.45 -14.86 -19.13
C ILE A 301 9.48 -15.78 -18.45
N THR A 302 9.72 -15.64 -17.14
CA THR A 302 10.79 -16.34 -16.41
C THR A 302 10.71 -17.87 -16.53
N ALA A 303 9.51 -18.47 -16.51
CA ALA A 303 9.36 -19.92 -16.52
C ALA A 303 9.60 -20.57 -17.91
N GLU A 304 9.25 -19.89 -19.00
CA GLU A 304 9.39 -20.42 -20.37
C GLU A 304 10.78 -20.16 -20.97
N ALA A 305 11.42 -19.06 -20.56
CA ALA A 305 12.78 -18.72 -20.98
C ALA A 305 13.80 -19.75 -20.48
N ASP A 306 13.68 -20.21 -19.23
CA ASP A 306 14.58 -21.22 -18.64
C ASP A 306 14.62 -22.53 -19.43
N GLU A 307 13.48 -22.95 -19.99
CA GLU A 307 13.38 -24.19 -20.77
C GLU A 307 13.94 -24.06 -22.20
N GLN A 308 13.86 -22.85 -22.78
CA GLN A 308 14.43 -22.53 -24.10
C GLN A 308 15.93 -22.21 -24.04
N LEU A 309 16.39 -21.63 -22.93
CA LEU A 309 17.80 -21.32 -22.65
C LEU A 309 18.65 -22.58 -22.50
N MET A 310 18.06 -23.67 -21.98
CA MET A 310 18.72 -24.99 -21.89
C MET A 310 18.96 -25.66 -23.26
N LYS A 311 18.39 -25.13 -24.37
CA LYS A 311 18.32 -25.82 -25.67
C LYS A 311 18.88 -25.04 -26.87
N ALA A 312 19.47 -23.86 -26.70
CA ALA A 312 19.85 -22.98 -27.82
C ALA A 312 21.37 -22.70 -27.90
N ASP A 313 21.88 -22.41 -29.11
CA ASP A 313 23.29 -22.07 -29.39
C ASP A 313 23.72 -20.72 -28.75
N ASP A 314 24.92 -20.72 -28.17
CA ASP A 314 25.50 -19.67 -27.29
C ASP A 314 25.39 -18.22 -27.81
N SER A 315 25.49 -17.98 -29.12
CA SER A 315 25.48 -16.61 -29.68
C SER A 315 24.08 -15.99 -29.85
N LYS A 316 23.05 -16.80 -30.09
CA LYS A 316 21.65 -16.33 -30.20
C LYS A 316 21.00 -16.22 -28.83
N VAL A 317 21.46 -17.02 -27.87
CA VAL A 317 21.02 -17.01 -26.47
C VAL A 317 21.25 -15.64 -25.83
N ALA A 318 22.45 -15.08 -25.91
CA ALA A 318 22.78 -13.79 -25.29
C ALA A 318 21.91 -12.63 -25.82
N SER A 319 21.64 -12.58 -27.13
CA SER A 319 20.78 -11.54 -27.73
C SER A 319 19.32 -11.65 -27.26
N LYS A 320 18.79 -12.87 -27.17
CA LYS A 320 17.43 -13.12 -26.68
C LYS A 320 17.31 -12.77 -25.19
N ILE A 321 18.27 -13.18 -24.35
CA ILE A 321 18.31 -12.82 -22.91
C ILE A 321 18.26 -11.31 -22.73
N LYS A 322 19.04 -10.56 -23.51
CA LYS A 322 19.07 -9.11 -23.46
C LYS A 322 17.72 -8.49 -23.84
N ASP A 323 17.07 -9.00 -24.88
CA ASP A 323 15.74 -8.54 -25.30
C ASP A 323 14.66 -8.88 -24.25
N TYR A 324 14.72 -10.06 -23.63
CA TYR A 324 13.82 -10.45 -22.54
C TYR A 324 13.98 -9.53 -21.32
N THR A 325 15.22 -9.30 -20.89
CA THR A 325 15.53 -8.42 -19.75
C THR A 325 15.02 -6.99 -20.00
N LYS A 326 15.20 -6.49 -21.23
CA LYS A 326 14.72 -5.18 -21.63
C LYS A 326 13.19 -5.09 -21.58
N ARG A 327 12.48 -6.09 -22.10
CA ARG A 327 11.00 -6.14 -22.07
C ARG A 327 10.47 -6.23 -20.65
N ARG A 328 11.04 -7.11 -19.82
CA ARG A 328 10.68 -7.23 -18.40
C ARG A 328 10.89 -5.92 -17.64
N ASN A 329 12.02 -5.23 -17.85
CA ASN A 329 12.28 -3.94 -17.21
C ASN A 329 11.26 -2.87 -17.63
N LEU A 330 10.89 -2.82 -18.91
CA LEU A 330 9.84 -1.90 -19.40
C LEU A 330 8.47 -2.24 -18.80
N ALA A 331 8.13 -3.53 -18.75
CA ALA A 331 6.88 -3.99 -18.15
C ALA A 331 6.83 -3.67 -16.64
N MET A 332 7.94 -3.81 -15.92
CA MET A 332 8.06 -3.43 -14.51
C MET A 332 7.80 -1.94 -14.30
N MET A 333 8.41 -1.07 -15.11
CA MET A 333 8.18 0.38 -15.03
C MET A 333 6.72 0.76 -15.34
N ARG A 334 6.11 0.12 -16.35
CA ARG A 334 4.68 0.34 -16.67
C ARG A 334 3.77 -0.13 -15.55
N TYR A 335 4.04 -1.29 -14.98
CA TYR A 335 3.30 -1.80 -13.83
C TYR A 335 3.40 -0.82 -12.64
N GLN A 336 4.62 -0.38 -12.29
CA GLN A 336 4.86 0.59 -11.24
C GLN A 336 4.16 1.93 -11.53
N SER A 337 4.14 2.39 -12.78
CA SER A 337 3.44 3.64 -13.15
C SER A 337 1.94 3.57 -12.84
N ILE A 338 1.32 2.40 -13.04
CA ILE A 338 -0.10 2.20 -12.72
C ILE A 338 -0.31 2.12 -11.20
N GLU A 339 0.57 1.44 -10.46
CA GLU A 339 0.50 1.40 -9.00
C GLU A 339 0.53 2.80 -8.39
N ILE A 340 1.53 3.60 -8.76
CA ILE A 340 1.69 4.97 -8.26
C ILE A 340 0.52 5.85 -8.75
N ALA A 341 0.04 5.65 -9.98
CA ALA A 341 -1.12 6.39 -10.48
C ALA A 341 -2.38 6.16 -9.64
N ILE A 342 -2.68 4.91 -9.26
CA ILE A 342 -3.83 4.60 -8.39
C ILE A 342 -3.65 5.24 -7.02
N ASP A 343 -2.45 5.17 -6.44
CA ASP A 343 -2.15 5.76 -5.13
C ASP A 343 -2.29 7.29 -5.15
N LEU A 344 -1.82 7.95 -6.22
CA LEU A 344 -1.95 9.40 -6.41
C LEU A 344 -3.40 9.82 -6.63
N ILE A 345 -4.18 9.06 -7.40
CA ILE A 345 -5.63 9.32 -7.57
C ILE A 345 -6.34 9.20 -6.22
N THR A 346 -6.00 8.17 -5.45
CA THR A 346 -6.56 7.91 -4.12
C THR A 346 -6.22 9.06 -3.17
N ALA A 347 -4.96 9.47 -3.10
CA ALA A 347 -4.50 10.60 -2.29
C ALA A 347 -5.14 11.93 -2.73
N SER A 348 -5.28 12.15 -4.05
CA SER A 348 -5.94 13.34 -4.60
C SER A 348 -7.41 13.40 -4.20
N THR A 349 -8.09 12.25 -4.16
CA THR A 349 -9.49 12.12 -3.70
C THR A 349 -9.61 12.46 -2.21
N GLU A 350 -8.68 12.00 -1.38
CA GLU A 350 -8.64 12.32 0.06
C GLU A 350 -8.38 13.81 0.31
N ILE A 351 -7.46 14.42 -0.43
CA ILE A 351 -7.18 15.86 -0.33
C ILE A 351 -8.42 16.66 -0.75
N LEU A 352 -9.10 16.25 -1.82
CA LEU A 352 -10.33 16.89 -2.27
C LEU A 352 -11.43 16.81 -1.20
N ALA A 353 -11.57 15.68 -0.51
CA ALA A 353 -12.50 15.55 0.62
C ALA A 353 -12.18 16.57 1.72
N SER A 354 -10.92 16.64 2.14
CA SER A 354 -10.47 17.58 3.17
C SER A 354 -10.72 19.05 2.78
N LEU A 355 -10.46 19.43 1.52
CA LEU A 355 -10.68 20.81 1.04
C LEU A 355 -12.17 21.21 1.10
N TYR A 356 -13.07 20.27 0.82
CA TYR A 356 -14.51 20.52 0.79
C TYR A 356 -15.14 20.46 2.19
N GLU A 357 -14.60 19.64 3.10
CA GLU A 357 -14.97 19.67 4.53
C GLU A 357 -14.63 21.03 5.18
N GLU A 358 -13.47 21.62 4.85
CA GLU A 358 -13.04 22.89 5.45
C GLU A 358 -13.80 24.12 4.92
N LYS A 359 -14.12 24.15 3.62
CA LYS A 359 -14.68 25.34 2.97
C LYS A 359 -16.21 25.46 3.08
N ASN A 360 -16.92 24.45 3.60
CA ASN A 360 -18.39 24.36 3.61
C ASN A 360 -19.05 24.60 2.22
N ASN A 361 -18.27 24.56 1.14
CA ASN A 361 -18.75 24.77 -0.22
C ASN A 361 -19.26 23.44 -0.78
N LYS A 362 -20.51 23.40 -1.26
CA LYS A 362 -21.09 22.17 -1.84
C LYS A 362 -21.13 22.16 -3.37
N GLN A 363 -20.85 23.28 -4.03
CA GLN A 363 -20.85 23.32 -5.50
C GLN A 363 -19.50 22.90 -6.05
N LEU A 364 -19.52 21.81 -6.80
CA LEU A 364 -18.38 21.32 -7.57
C LEU A 364 -18.33 22.02 -8.93
N PRO A 365 -17.16 22.50 -9.38
CA PRO A 365 -16.93 22.80 -10.78
C PRO A 365 -17.32 21.62 -11.69
N ASP A 366 -17.94 21.89 -12.84
CA ASP A 366 -18.39 20.84 -13.79
C ASP A 366 -17.26 19.87 -14.19
N GLN A 367 -16.03 20.38 -14.31
CA GLN A 367 -14.85 19.58 -14.65
C GLN A 367 -14.51 18.52 -13.58
N LEU A 368 -14.77 18.82 -12.30
CA LEU A 368 -14.60 17.87 -11.20
C LEU A 368 -15.75 16.88 -11.14
N ILE A 369 -16.97 17.28 -11.47
CA ILE A 369 -18.10 16.34 -11.55
C ILE A 369 -17.81 15.28 -12.62
N ASP A 370 -17.39 15.69 -13.82
CA ASP A 370 -16.97 14.78 -14.90
C ASP A 370 -15.82 13.86 -14.47
N LEU A 371 -14.81 14.42 -13.81
CA LEU A 371 -13.67 13.66 -13.29
C LEU A 371 -14.13 12.56 -12.33
N LEU A 372 -14.92 12.94 -11.32
CA LEU A 372 -15.32 12.06 -10.24
C LEU A 372 -16.32 11.00 -10.70
N THR A 373 -17.33 11.38 -11.49
CA THR A 373 -18.48 10.52 -11.83
C THR A 373 -18.28 9.67 -13.09
N VAL A 374 -17.36 10.07 -13.98
CA VAL A 374 -17.12 9.39 -15.26
C VAL A 374 -15.69 8.87 -15.34
N ILE A 375 -14.69 9.75 -15.20
CA ILE A 375 -13.29 9.38 -15.46
C ILE A 375 -12.78 8.36 -14.44
N LEU A 376 -12.90 8.65 -13.14
CA LEU A 376 -12.39 7.77 -12.09
C LEU A 376 -13.04 6.37 -12.11
N PRO A 377 -14.38 6.23 -12.18
CA PRO A 377 -15.02 4.92 -12.30
C PRO A 377 -14.53 4.10 -13.50
N ASN A 378 -14.33 4.73 -14.66
CA ASN A 378 -13.81 4.03 -15.84
C ASN A 378 -12.37 3.54 -15.62
N ILE A 379 -11.51 4.34 -14.98
CA ILE A 379 -10.14 3.93 -14.62
C ILE A 379 -10.20 2.75 -13.65
N PHE A 380 -11.03 2.85 -12.60
CA PHE A 380 -11.15 1.81 -11.60
C PHE A 380 -11.65 0.49 -12.20
N GLN A 381 -12.64 0.56 -13.10
CA GLN A 381 -13.14 -0.61 -13.80
C GLN A 381 -12.06 -1.27 -14.65
N ALA A 382 -11.30 -0.50 -15.43
CA ALA A 382 -10.24 -1.01 -16.30
C ALA A 382 -9.09 -1.69 -15.53
N LEU A 383 -8.82 -1.26 -14.30
CA LEU A 383 -7.70 -1.74 -13.48
C LEU A 383 -8.11 -2.76 -12.40
N SER A 384 -9.42 -2.96 -12.19
CA SER A 384 -10.02 -3.73 -11.09
C SER A 384 -9.52 -5.17 -10.97
N ALA A 385 -9.27 -5.85 -12.09
CA ALA A 385 -8.88 -7.25 -12.13
C ALA A 385 -7.44 -7.48 -11.66
N GLU A 386 -6.51 -6.59 -12.01
CA GLU A 386 -5.08 -6.75 -11.72
C GLU A 386 -4.65 -5.99 -10.45
N PHE A 387 -5.37 -4.92 -10.08
CA PHE A 387 -5.06 -4.07 -8.92
C PHE A 387 -6.18 -4.05 -7.88
N THR A 388 -6.85 -5.20 -7.67
CA THR A 388 -8.09 -5.33 -6.90
C THR A 388 -8.05 -4.62 -5.52
N SER A 389 -7.04 -4.88 -4.70
CA SER A 389 -6.96 -4.28 -3.36
C SER A 389 -6.83 -2.75 -3.41
N ARG A 390 -5.96 -2.21 -4.29
CA ARG A 390 -5.79 -0.75 -4.47
C ARG A 390 -7.05 -0.10 -5.01
N ILE A 391 -7.73 -0.75 -5.96
CA ILE A 391 -8.99 -0.26 -6.53
C ILE A 391 -10.13 -0.24 -5.50
N LEU A 392 -10.18 -1.21 -4.57
CA LEU A 392 -11.14 -1.17 -3.47
C LEU A 392 -10.89 0.00 -2.52
N ILE A 393 -9.63 0.33 -2.22
CA ILE A 393 -9.27 1.51 -1.42
C ILE A 393 -9.69 2.79 -2.15
N ALA A 394 -9.39 2.89 -3.45
CA ALA A 394 -9.73 4.03 -4.28
C ALA A 394 -11.26 4.25 -4.35
N TRP A 395 -12.03 3.17 -4.54
CA TRP A 395 -13.50 3.23 -4.50
C TRP A 395 -14.02 3.65 -3.13
N ASN A 396 -13.49 3.08 -2.04
CA ASN A 396 -13.90 3.48 -0.69
C ASN A 396 -13.73 4.98 -0.48
N ASN A 397 -12.56 5.54 -0.83
CA ASN A 397 -12.30 6.98 -0.70
C ASN A 397 -13.19 7.82 -1.61
N LEU A 398 -13.46 7.38 -2.84
CA LEU A 398 -14.38 8.06 -3.75
C LEU A 398 -15.82 8.08 -3.21
N LEU A 399 -16.30 6.98 -2.62
CA LEU A 399 -17.64 6.91 -2.03
C LEU A 399 -17.80 7.81 -0.79
N TRP A 400 -16.78 7.86 0.07
CA TRP A 400 -16.79 8.80 1.19
C TRP A 400 -16.76 10.26 0.73
N LEU A 401 -16.00 10.55 -0.33
CA LEU A 401 -16.04 11.85 -0.99
C LEU A 401 -17.44 12.17 -1.55
N TYR A 402 -18.09 11.20 -2.20
CA TYR A 402 -19.47 11.37 -2.69
C TYR A 402 -20.44 11.74 -1.60
N ILE A 403 -20.39 11.04 -0.46
CA ILE A 403 -21.21 11.35 0.72
C ILE A 403 -20.94 12.79 1.20
N THR A 404 -19.67 13.19 1.26
CA THR A 404 -19.25 14.53 1.69
C THR A 404 -19.77 15.62 0.76
N LEU A 405 -19.72 15.38 -0.55
CA LEU A 405 -20.10 16.32 -1.59
C LEU A 405 -21.61 16.30 -1.91
N GLY A 406 -22.34 15.28 -1.46
CA GLY A 406 -23.72 15.04 -1.87
C GLY A 406 -23.85 14.57 -3.33
N VAL A 407 -22.83 13.89 -3.87
CA VAL A 407 -22.89 13.26 -5.19
C VAL A 407 -23.57 11.91 -5.05
N ASP A 408 -24.62 11.67 -5.84
CA ASP A 408 -25.32 10.39 -5.83
C ASP A 408 -24.69 9.41 -6.83
N LEU A 409 -24.11 8.32 -6.30
CA LEU A 409 -23.56 7.23 -7.11
C LEU A 409 -24.61 6.65 -8.06
N PHE A 410 -25.87 6.56 -7.63
CA PHE A 410 -26.94 5.87 -8.34
C PHE A 410 -27.55 6.69 -9.48
N GLU A 411 -27.14 7.95 -9.66
CA GLU A 411 -27.47 8.72 -10.87
C GLU A 411 -26.80 8.14 -12.12
N SER A 412 -25.62 7.53 -11.97
CA SER A 412 -24.93 6.80 -13.04
C SER A 412 -25.19 5.30 -12.94
N GLU A 413 -26.21 4.83 -13.67
CA GLU A 413 -26.55 3.38 -13.72
C GLU A 413 -25.35 2.52 -14.13
N LYS A 414 -24.49 3.05 -15.03
CA LYS A 414 -23.26 2.37 -15.46
C LYS A 414 -22.30 2.19 -14.27
N SER A 415 -21.91 3.29 -13.61
CA SER A 415 -20.90 3.28 -12.56
C SER A 415 -21.37 2.46 -11.34
N SER A 416 -22.63 2.60 -10.94
CA SER A 416 -23.20 1.83 -9.83
C SER A 416 -23.25 0.33 -10.15
N THR A 417 -23.63 -0.04 -11.38
CA THR A 417 -23.70 -1.45 -11.80
C THR A 417 -22.32 -2.08 -11.90
N GLU A 418 -21.36 -1.38 -12.49
CA GLU A 418 -19.97 -1.85 -12.60
C GLU A 418 -19.34 -2.09 -11.22
N LEU A 419 -19.52 -1.17 -10.28
CA LEU A 419 -19.04 -1.34 -8.90
C LEU A 419 -19.68 -2.55 -8.20
N VAL A 420 -21.00 -2.72 -8.31
CA VAL A 420 -21.70 -3.86 -7.70
C VAL A 420 -21.24 -5.18 -8.31
N GLN A 421 -21.07 -5.24 -9.63
CA GLN A 421 -20.54 -6.40 -10.32
C GLN A 421 -19.10 -6.71 -9.90
N PHE A 422 -18.25 -5.69 -9.76
CA PHE A 422 -16.89 -5.85 -9.28
C PHE A 422 -16.85 -6.46 -7.87
N ILE A 423 -17.59 -5.91 -6.91
CA ILE A 423 -17.64 -6.40 -5.52
C ILE A 423 -18.22 -7.82 -5.43
N SER A 424 -19.22 -8.12 -6.26
CA SER A 424 -19.91 -9.42 -6.27
C SER A 424 -19.14 -10.48 -7.05
N GLY A 425 -18.30 -10.08 -8.01
CA GLY A 425 -17.52 -10.95 -8.88
C GLY A 425 -16.15 -11.36 -8.32
N LEU A 426 -15.77 -10.88 -7.12
CA LEU A 426 -14.54 -11.30 -6.45
C LEU A 426 -14.58 -12.81 -6.18
N THR A 427 -13.63 -13.54 -6.76
CA THR A 427 -13.54 -15.02 -6.63
C THR A 427 -13.18 -15.44 -5.20
N ASP A 428 -13.47 -16.69 -4.84
CA ASP A 428 -13.11 -17.24 -3.51
C ASP A 428 -11.61 -17.12 -3.18
N ILE A 429 -10.74 -17.22 -4.21
CA ILE A 429 -9.29 -17.06 -4.07
C ILE A 429 -8.96 -15.61 -3.70
N GLN A 430 -9.54 -14.64 -4.40
CA GLN A 430 -9.35 -13.22 -4.09
C GLN A 430 -9.97 -12.86 -2.74
N ALA A 431 -11.11 -13.46 -2.39
CA ALA A 431 -11.77 -13.27 -1.10
C ALA A 431 -10.97 -13.86 0.08
N SER A 432 -9.99 -14.74 -0.17
CA SER A 432 -9.08 -15.24 0.86
C SER A 432 -7.95 -14.27 1.21
N ASP A 433 -7.65 -13.32 0.32
CA ASP A 433 -6.69 -12.25 0.58
C ASP A 433 -7.27 -11.26 1.59
N LEU A 434 -6.53 -11.01 2.67
CA LEU A 434 -6.99 -10.18 3.78
C LEU A 434 -7.21 -8.72 3.34
N GLY A 435 -6.33 -8.18 2.50
CA GLY A 435 -6.42 -6.80 1.99
C GLY A 435 -7.64 -6.62 1.08
N ILE A 436 -7.91 -7.58 0.19
CA ILE A 436 -9.12 -7.58 -0.65
C ILE A 436 -10.37 -7.70 0.21
N LYS A 437 -10.37 -8.58 1.23
CA LYS A 437 -11.52 -8.75 2.13
C LYS A 437 -11.83 -7.47 2.91
N MET A 438 -10.82 -6.83 3.50
CA MET A 438 -10.97 -5.55 4.21
C MET A 438 -11.46 -4.44 3.27
N GLY A 439 -10.86 -4.34 2.08
CA GLY A 439 -11.27 -3.36 1.06
C GLY A 439 -12.73 -3.56 0.64
N ARG A 440 -13.15 -4.81 0.41
CA ARG A 440 -14.52 -5.16 0.05
C ARG A 440 -15.52 -4.72 1.13
N TYR A 441 -15.25 -5.02 2.40
CA TYR A 441 -16.14 -4.59 3.49
C TYR A 441 -16.17 -3.08 3.66
N SER A 442 -15.05 -2.39 3.46
CA SER A 442 -14.99 -0.93 3.51
C SER A 442 -15.87 -0.30 2.43
N VAL A 443 -15.81 -0.81 1.19
CA VAL A 443 -16.67 -0.36 0.09
C VAL A 443 -18.14 -0.68 0.35
N ILE A 444 -18.47 -1.87 0.84
CA ILE A 444 -19.86 -2.23 1.18
C ILE A 444 -20.40 -1.31 2.27
N TRP A 445 -19.60 -1.01 3.29
CA TRP A 445 -20.00 -0.09 4.35
C TRP A 445 -20.30 1.31 3.80
N ALA A 446 -19.42 1.85 2.96
CA ALA A 446 -19.63 3.14 2.30
C ALA A 446 -20.90 3.12 1.43
N LEU A 447 -21.14 2.05 0.66
CA LEU A 447 -22.37 1.87 -0.12
C LEU A 447 -23.63 1.86 0.75
N LEU A 448 -23.62 1.15 1.88
CA LEU A 448 -24.75 1.16 2.82
C LEU A 448 -24.98 2.58 3.37
N LYS A 449 -23.92 3.33 3.68
CA LYS A 449 -24.06 4.73 4.09
C LYS A 449 -24.63 5.59 2.96
N THR A 450 -24.22 5.41 1.71
CA THR A 450 -24.86 6.09 0.57
C THR A 450 -26.35 5.76 0.48
N VAL A 451 -26.72 4.47 0.59
CA VAL A 451 -28.15 4.06 0.56
C VAL A 451 -28.95 4.71 1.68
N SER A 452 -28.36 4.88 2.88
CA SER A 452 -29.05 5.51 4.01
C SER A 452 -29.43 6.98 3.79
N LEU A 453 -28.85 7.65 2.78
CA LEU A 453 -29.17 9.02 2.40
C LEU A 453 -30.42 9.14 1.51
N HIS A 454 -30.94 8.02 0.99
CA HIS A 454 -32.13 8.00 0.15
C HIS A 454 -33.40 7.72 0.95
N GLU A 455 -34.54 8.22 0.47
CA GLU A 455 -35.85 7.89 1.02
C GLU A 455 -36.26 6.42 0.70
N ASP A 456 -36.02 5.97 -0.53
CA ASP A 456 -36.36 4.60 -0.99
C ASP A 456 -35.22 3.60 -0.75
N GLN A 457 -34.84 3.43 0.52
CA GLN A 457 -33.70 2.61 0.92
C GLN A 457 -33.84 1.15 0.47
N LEU A 458 -35.05 0.58 0.53
CA LEU A 458 -35.31 -0.82 0.18
C LEU A 458 -35.06 -1.10 -1.30
N LYS A 459 -35.40 -0.17 -2.21
CA LYS A 459 -35.10 -0.29 -3.64
C LYS A 459 -33.60 -0.44 -3.89
N TYR A 460 -32.77 0.39 -3.27
CA TYR A 460 -31.33 0.32 -3.46
C TYR A 460 -30.72 -0.90 -2.78
N LEU A 461 -31.22 -1.32 -1.61
CA LEU A 461 -30.81 -2.59 -1.02
C LEU A 461 -31.16 -3.79 -1.91
N GLN A 462 -32.30 -3.76 -2.60
CA GLN A 462 -32.64 -4.78 -3.59
C GLN A 462 -31.67 -4.77 -4.78
N PHE A 463 -31.30 -3.60 -5.28
CA PHE A 463 -30.28 -3.45 -6.32
C PHE A 463 -28.93 -4.03 -5.90
N LEU A 464 -28.51 -3.81 -4.66
CA LEU A 464 -27.29 -4.37 -4.07
C LEU A 464 -27.40 -5.88 -3.72
N GLN A 465 -28.56 -6.51 -3.92
CA GLN A 465 -28.85 -7.90 -3.50
C GLN A 465 -28.72 -8.11 -1.98
N LEU A 466 -28.97 -7.04 -1.22
CA LEU A 466 -28.92 -7.01 0.24
C LEU A 466 -30.30 -6.87 0.89
N SER A 467 -31.41 -6.87 0.15
CA SER A 467 -32.73 -6.86 0.78
C SER A 467 -33.02 -8.18 1.51
N ASN A 468 -33.24 -8.13 2.82
CA ASN A 468 -33.52 -9.26 3.72
C ASN A 468 -32.53 -10.42 3.59
N ASN A 469 -31.26 -10.10 3.30
CA ASN A 469 -30.24 -11.11 3.04
C ASN A 469 -29.54 -11.58 4.32
N LEU A 470 -30.11 -12.59 4.99
CA LEU A 470 -29.53 -13.17 6.21
C LEU A 470 -28.25 -13.99 5.92
N SER A 471 -28.10 -14.53 4.71
CA SER A 471 -26.90 -15.27 4.32
C SER A 471 -25.67 -14.37 4.29
N PHE A 472 -25.83 -13.13 3.83
CA PHE A 472 -24.79 -12.11 3.88
C PHE A 472 -24.37 -11.80 5.33
N VAL A 473 -25.33 -11.57 6.23
CA VAL A 473 -25.06 -11.33 7.67
C VAL A 473 -24.22 -12.46 8.25
N ASN A 474 -24.62 -13.71 8.01
CA ASN A 474 -23.93 -14.88 8.52
C ASN A 474 -22.50 -15.00 7.96
N ALA A 475 -22.29 -14.68 6.68
CA ALA A 475 -20.96 -14.68 6.07
C ALA A 475 -20.03 -13.63 6.70
N VAL A 476 -20.53 -12.41 6.94
CA VAL A 476 -19.74 -11.35 7.62
C VAL A 476 -19.40 -11.74 9.06
N ILE A 477 -20.35 -12.34 9.79
CA ILE A 477 -20.12 -12.86 11.15
C ILE A 477 -19.10 -14.00 11.13
N GLU A 478 -19.15 -14.89 10.14
CA GLU A 478 -18.18 -15.97 10.00
C GLU A 478 -16.76 -15.42 9.77
N ASP A 479 -16.61 -14.43 8.90
CA ASP A 479 -15.34 -13.76 8.67
C ASP A 479 -14.79 -13.07 9.92
N TYR A 480 -15.64 -12.36 10.67
CA TYR A 480 -15.28 -11.80 11.97
C TYR A 480 -14.76 -12.89 12.93
N ASN A 481 -15.48 -14.02 13.03
CA ASN A 481 -15.13 -15.11 13.93
C ASN A 481 -13.85 -15.84 13.49
N ASN A 482 -13.61 -15.95 12.18
CA ASN A 482 -12.38 -16.50 11.65
C ASN A 482 -11.18 -15.61 11.97
N ALA A 483 -11.34 -14.29 11.82
CA ALA A 483 -10.30 -13.33 12.19
C ALA A 483 -10.00 -13.36 13.70
N ALA A 484 -11.02 -13.57 14.55
CA ALA A 484 -10.84 -13.68 15.99
C ALA A 484 -10.01 -14.89 16.45
N LYS A 485 -9.75 -15.89 15.59
CA LYS A 485 -8.90 -17.07 15.91
C LYS A 485 -7.41 -16.73 15.92
N ILE A 486 -7.00 -15.66 15.24
CA ILE A 486 -5.61 -15.22 15.13
C ILE A 486 -5.42 -14.06 16.11
N MET A 487 -4.98 -14.40 17.33
CA MET A 487 -4.72 -13.41 18.37
C MET A 487 -3.45 -12.62 18.03
N ASP A 488 -3.41 -11.35 18.44
CA ASP A 488 -2.26 -10.44 18.31
C ASP A 488 -1.89 -10.01 16.87
N SER A 489 -2.84 -10.03 15.94
CA SER A 489 -2.67 -9.42 14.61
C SER A 489 -3.53 -8.17 14.47
N GLU A 490 -2.88 -7.03 14.20
CA GLU A 490 -3.52 -5.74 13.97
C GLU A 490 -4.45 -5.78 12.73
N ASP A 491 -4.01 -6.38 11.63
CA ASP A 491 -4.84 -6.53 10.42
C ASP A 491 -6.12 -7.35 10.68
N HIS A 492 -6.05 -8.39 11.51
CA HIS A 492 -7.22 -9.20 11.86
C HIS A 492 -8.15 -8.46 12.83
N LEU A 493 -7.61 -7.57 13.66
CA LEU A 493 -8.41 -6.66 14.48
C LEU A 493 -9.15 -5.63 13.59
N GLU A 494 -8.46 -5.05 12.61
CA GLU A 494 -9.06 -4.11 11.66
C GLU A 494 -10.16 -4.80 10.83
N LEU A 495 -9.92 -6.01 10.32
CA LEU A 495 -10.96 -6.77 9.62
C LEU A 495 -12.22 -6.93 10.48
N ARG A 496 -12.06 -7.24 11.77
CA ARG A 496 -13.20 -7.37 12.69
C ARG A 496 -13.94 -6.05 12.87
N GLN A 497 -13.23 -4.92 12.93
CA GLN A 497 -13.83 -3.58 12.96
C GLN A 497 -14.65 -3.34 11.68
N ARG A 498 -14.09 -3.62 10.50
CA ARG A 498 -14.83 -3.47 9.21
C ARG A 498 -16.08 -4.34 9.15
N CYS A 499 -16.02 -5.58 9.65
CA CYS A 499 -17.21 -6.42 9.77
C CYS A 499 -18.28 -5.77 10.66
N CYS A 500 -17.89 -5.23 11.82
CA CYS A 500 -18.81 -4.53 12.71
C CYS A 500 -19.40 -3.26 12.06
N ASP A 501 -18.60 -2.47 11.32
CA ASP A 501 -19.05 -1.28 10.60
C ASP A 501 -20.15 -1.61 9.57
N VAL A 502 -19.92 -2.65 8.76
CA VAL A 502 -20.88 -3.16 7.76
C VAL A 502 -22.17 -3.63 8.44
N LEU A 503 -22.04 -4.48 9.47
CA LEU A 503 -23.20 -5.02 10.17
C LEU A 503 -24.00 -3.92 10.86
N SER A 504 -23.33 -2.95 11.48
CA SER A 504 -23.99 -1.82 12.14
C SER A 504 -24.78 -0.98 11.15
N ALA A 505 -24.18 -0.60 10.01
CA ALA A 505 -24.89 0.16 8.98
C ALA A 505 -26.06 -0.63 8.38
N TYR A 506 -25.92 -1.94 8.23
CA TYR A 506 -26.98 -2.77 7.66
C TYR A 506 -28.16 -3.00 8.64
N ALA A 507 -27.89 -3.02 9.95
CA ALA A 507 -28.91 -3.21 10.98
C ALA A 507 -29.89 -2.04 11.14
N THR A 508 -29.55 -0.83 10.66
CA THR A 508 -30.38 0.37 10.86
C THR A 508 -31.54 0.51 9.87
N PHE A 509 -31.51 -0.22 8.75
CA PHE A 509 -32.52 -0.13 7.69
C PHE A 509 -33.87 -0.69 8.14
N GLN A 510 -34.92 0.12 7.99
CA GLN A 510 -36.31 -0.28 8.28
C GLN A 510 -36.81 -1.34 7.28
N GLY A 511 -37.83 -2.11 7.66
CA GLY A 511 -38.45 -3.15 6.85
C GLY A 511 -37.70 -4.48 6.85
N GLN A 512 -36.68 -4.63 7.71
CA GLN A 512 -35.78 -5.80 7.74
C GLN A 512 -35.51 -6.29 9.17
N VAL A 513 -36.58 -6.44 9.96
CA VAL A 513 -36.51 -6.81 11.39
C VAL A 513 -35.66 -8.06 11.65
N SER A 514 -35.70 -9.08 10.77
CA SER A 514 -34.90 -10.31 10.92
C SER A 514 -33.39 -10.08 10.81
N ILE A 515 -32.98 -9.12 9.97
CA ILE A 515 -31.58 -8.71 9.82
C ILE A 515 -31.11 -8.01 11.09
N ASN A 516 -31.88 -7.02 11.58
CA ASN A 516 -31.60 -6.34 12.83
C ASN A 516 -31.48 -7.33 14.00
N GLN A 517 -32.42 -8.27 14.12
CA GLN A 517 -32.43 -9.28 15.16
C GLN A 517 -31.15 -10.14 15.18
N ALA A 518 -30.70 -10.61 14.00
CA ALA A 518 -29.48 -11.42 13.90
C ALA A 518 -28.23 -10.63 14.30
N ILE A 519 -28.13 -9.39 13.85
CA ILE A 519 -26.98 -8.51 14.13
C ILE A 519 -26.96 -8.07 15.59
N GLY A 520 -28.11 -7.69 16.15
CA GLY A 520 -28.25 -7.30 17.55
C GLY A 520 -27.86 -8.43 18.51
N LYS A 521 -28.30 -9.67 18.24
CA LYS A 521 -27.85 -10.86 18.99
C LYS A 521 -26.35 -11.07 18.91
N PHE A 522 -25.78 -10.93 17.72
CA PHE A 522 -24.34 -11.05 17.53
C PHE A 522 -23.58 -9.98 18.33
N PHE A 523 -23.96 -8.71 18.24
CA PHE A 523 -23.33 -7.63 19.01
C PHE A 523 -23.43 -7.84 20.52
N LEU A 524 -24.59 -8.24 21.05
CA LEU A 524 -24.72 -8.60 22.47
C LEU A 524 -23.76 -9.73 22.85
N SER A 525 -23.65 -10.78 22.04
CA SER A 525 -22.72 -11.88 22.30
C SER A 525 -21.26 -11.41 22.40
N GLN A 526 -20.88 -10.41 21.60
CA GLN A 526 -19.54 -9.82 21.63
C GLN A 526 -19.33 -8.92 22.85
N LEU A 527 -20.36 -8.16 23.26
CA LEU A 527 -20.31 -7.30 24.45
C LEU A 527 -20.25 -8.10 25.75
N ILE A 528 -20.79 -9.32 25.78
CA ILE A 528 -20.72 -10.24 26.94
C ILE A 528 -19.40 -11.01 26.96
N SER A 529 -18.79 -11.25 25.79
CA SER A 529 -17.58 -12.05 25.67
C SER A 529 -16.36 -11.35 26.27
N PRO A 530 -15.64 -11.98 27.23
CA PRO A 530 -14.39 -11.42 27.76
C PRO A 530 -13.21 -11.58 26.79
N LYS A 531 -13.41 -12.25 25.65
CA LYS A 531 -12.41 -12.43 24.60
C LYS A 531 -12.42 -11.30 23.57
N THR A 532 -13.44 -10.43 23.61
CA THR A 532 -13.52 -9.28 22.71
C THR A 532 -12.51 -8.21 23.16
N PRO A 533 -11.63 -7.73 22.27
CA PRO A 533 -10.70 -6.64 22.57
C PRO A 533 -11.42 -5.39 23.05
N GLN A 534 -10.78 -4.62 23.93
CA GLN A 534 -11.39 -3.46 24.58
C GLN A 534 -11.74 -2.34 23.59
N SER A 535 -10.93 -2.15 22.55
CA SER A 535 -11.25 -1.22 21.44
C SER A 535 -12.55 -1.62 20.74
N LEU A 536 -12.66 -2.89 20.33
CA LEU A 536 -13.89 -3.43 19.73
C LEU A 536 -15.10 -3.37 20.66
N LEU A 537 -14.93 -3.58 21.97
CA LEU A 537 -16.02 -3.43 22.93
C LEU A 537 -16.57 -1.99 22.96
N VAL A 538 -15.69 -0.99 22.85
CA VAL A 538 -16.11 0.42 22.73
C VAL A 538 -16.85 0.64 21.41
N ASP A 539 -16.28 0.19 20.29
CA ASP A 539 -16.86 0.38 18.95
C ASP A 539 -18.26 -0.27 18.85
N ILE A 540 -18.37 -1.55 19.25
CA ILE A 540 -19.64 -2.29 19.23
C ILE A 540 -20.67 -1.65 20.18
N SER A 541 -20.25 -1.11 21.32
CA SER A 541 -21.18 -0.42 22.23
C SER A 541 -21.78 0.82 21.57
N ASN A 542 -20.95 1.65 20.92
CA ASN A 542 -21.43 2.85 20.22
C ASN A 542 -22.36 2.49 19.06
N MET A 543 -21.99 1.49 18.25
CA MET A 543 -22.83 0.95 17.18
C MET A 543 -24.18 0.46 17.71
N PHE A 544 -24.17 -0.25 18.85
CA PHE A 544 -25.39 -0.75 19.48
C PHE A 544 -26.29 0.40 19.96
N PHE A 545 -25.70 1.49 20.49
CA PHE A 545 -26.46 2.68 20.87
C PHE A 545 -27.10 3.35 19.65
N GLU A 546 -26.37 3.47 18.54
CA GLU A 546 -26.88 4.04 17.29
C GLU A 546 -28.04 3.22 16.71
N ILE A 547 -27.94 1.89 16.71
CA ILE A 547 -29.00 1.02 16.19
C ILE A 547 -30.29 1.18 17.03
N TYR A 548 -30.20 1.15 18.35
CA TYR A 548 -31.38 1.15 19.23
C TYR A 548 -31.67 2.51 19.89
N CYS A 549 -31.28 3.60 19.23
CA CYS A 549 -31.41 4.95 19.78
C CYS A 549 -32.86 5.48 19.84
N ASP A 550 -33.77 4.96 19.01
CA ASP A 550 -35.16 5.42 18.93
C ASP A 550 -36.15 4.25 18.99
N GLY A 551 -37.08 4.31 19.95
CA GLY A 551 -38.16 3.34 20.13
C GLY A 551 -39.24 3.32 19.03
N GLN A 552 -39.18 4.26 18.08
CA GLN A 552 -40.06 4.31 16.91
C GLN A 552 -39.60 3.42 15.75
N PHE A 553 -38.36 2.93 15.77
CA PHE A 553 -37.88 2.02 14.74
C PHE A 553 -38.64 0.68 14.76
N ASP A 554 -38.92 0.14 13.58
CA ASP A 554 -39.74 -1.05 13.39
C ASP A 554 -39.19 -2.32 14.08
N TYR A 555 -37.89 -2.36 14.32
CA TYR A 555 -37.19 -3.42 15.02
C TYR A 555 -37.08 -3.22 16.54
N ASP A 556 -37.33 -2.03 17.09
CA ASP A 556 -37.16 -1.78 18.53
C ASP A 556 -38.06 -2.69 19.38
N GLU A 557 -39.36 -2.68 19.10
CA GLU A 557 -40.33 -3.50 19.82
C GLU A 557 -40.08 -5.02 19.65
N PRO A 558 -40.02 -5.57 18.42
CA PRO A 558 -39.87 -7.01 18.24
C PRO A 558 -38.48 -7.56 18.61
N VAL A 559 -37.43 -6.73 18.61
CA VAL A 559 -36.05 -7.17 18.91
C VAL A 559 -35.62 -6.69 20.29
N PHE A 560 -35.42 -5.38 20.47
CA PHE A 560 -34.83 -4.85 21.70
C PHE A 560 -35.71 -5.14 22.93
N VAL A 561 -37.02 -4.88 22.81
CA VAL A 561 -37.99 -5.04 23.89
C VAL A 561 -38.33 -6.52 24.11
N GLN A 562 -38.88 -7.19 23.10
CA GLN A 562 -39.40 -8.55 23.26
C GLN A 562 -38.31 -9.61 23.52
N GLU A 563 -37.08 -9.40 23.03
CA GLU A 563 -35.96 -10.31 23.34
C GLU A 563 -35.20 -9.93 24.61
N GLY A 564 -35.62 -8.86 25.30
CA GLY A 564 -35.10 -8.48 26.61
C GLY A 564 -33.66 -7.98 26.58
N PHE A 565 -33.25 -7.27 25.51
CA PHE A 565 -31.88 -6.75 25.38
C PHE A 565 -31.52 -5.82 26.54
N LEU A 566 -32.47 -5.02 27.04
CA LEU A 566 -32.26 -4.16 28.22
C LEU A 566 -31.85 -4.96 29.47
N LYS A 567 -32.41 -6.16 29.66
CA LYS A 567 -32.06 -7.04 30.79
C LYS A 567 -30.63 -7.54 30.63
N VAL A 568 -30.27 -8.03 29.44
CA VAL A 568 -28.91 -8.49 29.11
C VAL A 568 -27.88 -7.38 29.28
N LEU A 569 -28.21 -6.14 28.88
CA LEU A 569 -27.35 -4.98 29.08
C LEU A 569 -27.02 -4.77 30.57
N LYS A 570 -28.05 -4.77 31.42
CA LYS A 570 -27.92 -4.55 32.86
C LYS A 570 -27.19 -5.71 33.57
N GLU A 571 -27.54 -6.95 33.25
CA GLU A 571 -27.12 -8.13 34.01
C GLU A 571 -25.80 -8.73 33.52
N GLU A 572 -25.45 -8.58 32.24
CA GLU A 572 -24.30 -9.28 31.63
C GLU A 572 -23.28 -8.32 31.01
N VAL A 573 -23.74 -7.33 30.22
CA VAL A 573 -22.84 -6.41 29.50
C VAL A 573 -22.18 -5.40 30.43
N VAL A 574 -22.93 -4.73 31.31
CA VAL A 574 -22.38 -3.76 32.28
C VAL A 574 -21.29 -4.38 33.17
N PRO A 575 -21.48 -5.57 33.78
CA PRO A 575 -20.43 -6.23 34.54
C PRO A 575 -19.18 -6.56 33.71
N ASN A 576 -19.35 -7.05 32.47
CA ASN A 576 -18.23 -7.38 31.60
C ASN A 576 -17.43 -6.13 31.20
N LEU A 577 -18.09 -5.09 30.68
CA LEU A 577 -17.45 -3.83 30.29
C LEU A 577 -16.73 -3.18 31.47
N ARG A 578 -17.36 -3.13 32.65
CA ARG A 578 -16.72 -2.61 33.87
C ARG A 578 -15.42 -3.34 34.19
N LYS A 579 -15.41 -4.67 34.05
CA LYS A 579 -14.22 -5.50 34.29
C LYS A 579 -13.15 -5.25 33.22
N MET A 580 -13.53 -5.31 31.94
CA MET A 580 -12.61 -5.21 30.81
C MET A 580 -12.00 -3.81 30.69
N PHE A 581 -12.79 -2.75 30.82
CA PHE A 581 -12.32 -1.37 30.76
C PHE A 581 -11.42 -1.01 31.93
N LYS A 582 -11.59 -1.64 33.10
CA LYS A 582 -10.67 -1.48 34.24
C LYS A 582 -9.25 -1.96 33.91
N LEU A 583 -9.10 -2.97 33.04
CA LEU A 583 -7.80 -3.56 32.66
C LEU A 583 -7.00 -2.67 31.71
N VAL A 584 -7.61 -1.70 31.04
CA VAL A 584 -6.90 -0.75 30.17
C VAL A 584 -6.00 0.14 31.03
N ASP A 585 -4.70 0.11 30.75
CA ASP A 585 -3.68 0.88 31.47
C ASP A 585 -3.63 2.32 30.93
N LYS A 586 -4.06 3.27 31.78
CA LYS A 586 -4.09 4.69 31.44
C LYS A 586 -2.73 5.28 31.05
N ASN A 587 -1.62 4.66 31.47
CA ASN A 587 -0.29 5.17 31.19
C ASN A 587 0.26 4.62 29.86
N LYS A 588 -0.25 3.47 29.40
CA LYS A 588 0.13 2.87 28.11
C LYS A 588 -0.80 3.31 26.99
N GLU A 589 -2.11 3.32 27.26
CA GLU A 589 -3.15 3.60 26.27
C GLU A 589 -4.13 4.66 26.81
N PRO A 590 -3.67 5.92 27.01
CA PRO A 590 -4.50 6.97 27.60
C PRO A 590 -5.77 7.25 26.78
N GLU A 591 -5.66 7.27 25.44
CA GLU A 591 -6.79 7.53 24.54
C GLU A 591 -7.85 6.44 24.61
N LEU A 592 -7.43 5.16 24.60
CA LEU A 592 -8.36 4.04 24.74
C LEU A 592 -9.03 4.08 26.11
N LYS A 593 -8.30 4.43 27.16
CA LYS A 593 -8.86 4.56 28.51
C LYS A 593 -9.94 5.63 28.59
N GLU A 594 -9.71 6.78 27.96
CA GLU A 594 -10.70 7.85 27.87
C GLU A 594 -11.95 7.39 27.11
N LYS A 595 -11.77 6.77 25.93
CA LYS A 595 -12.86 6.19 25.15
C LYS A 595 -13.69 5.17 25.95
N CYS A 596 -13.03 4.30 26.73
CA CYS A 596 -13.70 3.35 27.63
C CYS A 596 -14.55 4.06 28.69
N ASN A 597 -14.03 5.13 29.31
CA ASN A 597 -14.79 5.88 30.33
C ASN A 597 -16.00 6.58 29.71
N VAL A 598 -15.84 7.22 28.55
CA VAL A 598 -16.93 7.87 27.81
C VAL A 598 -18.00 6.84 27.44
N CYS A 599 -17.60 5.72 26.85
CA CYS A 599 -18.50 4.63 26.48
C CYS A 599 -19.29 4.10 27.68
N PHE A 600 -18.65 3.93 28.84
CA PHE A 600 -19.33 3.44 30.05
C PHE A 600 -20.36 4.44 30.59
N ASN A 601 -20.08 5.75 30.52
CA ASN A 601 -21.04 6.79 30.91
C ASN A 601 -22.22 6.86 29.92
N THR A 602 -21.95 6.73 28.62
CA THR A 602 -22.99 6.66 27.59
C THR A 602 -23.86 5.43 27.77
N LEU A 603 -23.29 4.28 28.12
CA LEU A 603 -24.04 3.05 28.41
C LEU A 603 -25.04 3.24 29.56
N ASP A 604 -24.60 3.87 30.65
CA ASP A 604 -25.46 4.14 31.81
C ASP A 604 -26.64 5.04 31.41
N SER A 605 -26.34 6.11 30.66
CA SER A 605 -27.34 7.03 30.12
C SER A 605 -28.31 6.34 29.17
N PHE A 606 -27.81 5.48 28.28
CA PHE A 606 -28.59 4.71 27.32
C PHE A 606 -29.54 3.73 28.03
N ILE A 607 -29.06 3.01 29.05
CA ILE A 607 -29.89 2.09 29.85
C ILE A 607 -31.02 2.85 30.57
N HIS A 608 -30.71 4.01 31.15
CA HIS A 608 -31.71 4.86 31.79
C HIS A 608 -32.75 5.37 30.79
N TYR A 609 -32.30 5.85 29.63
CA TYR A 609 -33.16 6.29 28.54
C TYR A 609 -34.12 5.18 28.10
N LYS A 610 -33.59 3.99 27.76
CA LYS A 610 -34.41 2.87 27.27
C LYS A 610 -35.39 2.31 28.30
N ALA A 611 -35.06 2.36 29.59
CA ALA A 611 -36.01 1.99 30.64
C ALA A 611 -37.20 2.98 30.69
N SER A 612 -36.92 4.27 30.52
CA SER A 612 -37.96 5.32 30.58
C SER A 612 -38.82 5.43 29.32
N GLU A 613 -38.30 5.03 28.16
CA GLU A 613 -38.92 5.26 26.84
C GLU A 613 -40.31 4.61 26.68
N LYS A 614 -40.57 3.48 27.35
CA LYS A 614 -41.87 2.78 27.30
C LYS A 614 -42.41 2.33 28.68
N GLY A 615 -41.87 2.88 29.78
CA GLY A 615 -42.31 2.55 31.14
C GLY A 615 -41.98 1.11 31.56
N GLN A 616 -40.78 0.63 31.23
CA GLN A 616 -40.25 -0.69 31.62
C GLN A 616 -39.47 -0.68 32.93
#